data_AF-A0AAJ2AAE2-F1
#
_entry.id   AF-A0AAJ2AAE2-F1
#
_cell.length_a   1.000
_cell.length_b   1.000
_cell.length_c   1.000
_cell.angle_alpha   90.00
_cell.angle_beta   90.00
_cell.angle_gamma   90.00
#
_symmetry.space_group_name_H-M   'P 1'
#
loop_
_entity.id
_entity.type
_entity.pdbx_description
1 polymer ?
#
loop_
_entity_poly.entity_id
_entity_poly.type
_entity_poly.pdbx_seq_one_letter_code
_entity_poly.pdbx_strand_id
1 'polypeptide(L)'
;MENRKRKEARGAEACQGFAGRVLRAAITAGSALAVFTAIPAYADEPGRGLTANFEVALMETIIDHHFSALRMTELAAGTDARRNGNLSPNEGTSPSPGFPPTQAKATIDEIKSNARMENRTQREQIIQLQSLLRDWYGINYQPQLRPQQEAAIGILEHAQPGKAFDRAYLEVFSHHHYQLFKPLNGCMTGVDRRHGQLIRLCNQMWHAQTSAVDEMRQLLERNFGIGDYQPFSDTSPLQPEGGSLRGQHSGG
;
A
#
# COMPACT_ATOMS: atom_id res chain seq x y z
N MET A 1 -14.56 0.50 61.85
CA MET A 1 -14.04 1.13 60.63
C MET A 1 -13.04 0.16 60.02
N GLU A 2 -13.02 -0.16 58.74
CA GLU A 2 -13.90 0.09 57.60
C GLU A 2 -13.20 -0.68 56.45
N ASN A 3 -13.88 -1.68 55.91
CA ASN A 3 -13.83 -2.14 54.52
C ASN A 3 -12.56 -2.72 53.82
N ARG A 4 -12.76 -4.00 53.45
CA ARG A 4 -12.71 -4.57 52.08
C ARG A 4 -11.46 -5.35 51.67
N LYS A 5 -11.48 -6.63 52.08
CA LYS A 5 -10.95 -7.77 51.30
C LYS A 5 -12.02 -8.31 50.34
N ARG A 6 -11.52 -9.06 49.35
CA ARG A 6 -12.14 -10.17 48.57
C ARG A 6 -12.73 -9.79 47.21
N LYS A 7 -12.67 -10.67 46.19
CA LYS A 7 -11.86 -11.87 45.85
C LYS A 7 -12.40 -12.31 44.50
N GLU A 8 -11.55 -12.91 43.69
CA GLU A 8 -11.91 -13.73 42.53
C GLU A 8 -12.84 -14.90 42.89
N ALA A 9 -13.56 -15.35 41.86
CA ALA A 9 -13.62 -16.74 41.39
C ALA A 9 -15.01 -17.39 41.35
N ARG A 10 -15.23 -18.11 40.23
CA ARG A 10 -16.20 -19.20 39.98
C ARG A 10 -17.64 -18.73 39.85
N GLY A 11 -18.50 -19.29 39.00
CA GLY A 11 -18.52 -20.54 38.26
C GLY A 11 -19.99 -20.76 37.86
N ALA A 12 -20.22 -21.65 36.92
CA ALA A 12 -21.53 -22.04 36.38
C ALA A 12 -22.62 -22.27 37.44
N GLU A 13 -23.88 -21.95 37.11
CA GLU A 13 -25.00 -22.90 37.02
C GLU A 13 -26.35 -22.20 36.82
N ALA A 14 -27.23 -22.92 36.14
CA ALA A 14 -28.61 -22.58 35.83
C ALA A 14 -29.50 -22.45 37.08
N CYS A 15 -30.61 -21.72 36.98
CA CYS A 15 -31.80 -22.05 37.76
C CYS A 15 -33.10 -21.57 37.08
N GLN A 16 -34.03 -22.51 37.05
CA GLN A 16 -35.38 -22.43 36.51
C GLN A 16 -36.29 -21.55 37.40
N GLY A 17 -37.29 -20.94 36.76
CA GLY A 17 -38.69 -20.97 37.21
C GLY A 17 -39.12 -20.05 38.36
N PHE A 18 -39.96 -19.05 38.04
CA PHE A 18 -41.16 -18.78 38.85
C PHE A 18 -42.29 -18.25 37.96
N ALA A 19 -43.40 -18.98 37.95
CA ALA A 19 -44.64 -18.61 37.28
C ALA A 19 -45.48 -17.72 38.20
N GLY A 20 -46.09 -16.66 37.67
CA GLY A 20 -46.95 -15.77 38.47
C GLY A 20 -47.72 -14.70 37.66
N ARG A 21 -48.77 -15.15 36.96
CA ARG A 21 -50.06 -14.46 36.64
C ARG A 21 -50.08 -13.03 36.06
N VAL A 22 -50.44 -13.00 34.76
CA VAL A 22 -51.50 -12.22 34.08
C VAL A 22 -51.84 -10.82 34.59
N LEU A 23 -51.52 -9.81 33.77
CA LEU A 23 -52.39 -8.66 33.53
C LEU A 23 -52.55 -8.46 32.02
N ARG A 24 -53.77 -8.65 31.51
CA ARG A 24 -54.15 -8.34 30.13
C ARG A 24 -54.27 -6.82 30.00
N ALA A 25 -53.30 -6.17 29.36
CA ALA A 25 -53.49 -4.86 28.76
C ALA A 25 -53.63 -5.07 27.25
N ALA A 26 -54.86 -4.94 26.76
CA ALA A 26 -55.14 -4.84 25.34
C ALA A 26 -54.62 -3.48 24.86
N ILE A 27 -53.48 -3.46 24.16
CA ILE A 27 -53.09 -2.33 23.33
C ILE A 27 -53.26 -2.79 21.89
N THR A 28 -54.23 -2.14 21.26
CA THR A 28 -54.61 -2.25 19.86
C THR A 28 -53.39 -2.17 18.94
N ALA A 29 -53.34 -3.13 18.02
CA ALA A 29 -52.37 -3.20 16.94
C ALA A 29 -52.37 -1.91 16.10
N GLY A 30 -51.35 -1.11 16.27
CA GLY A 30 -50.89 -0.14 15.28
C GLY A 30 -49.54 -0.62 14.78
N SER A 31 -49.53 -1.57 13.84
CA SER A 31 -48.34 -1.94 13.10
C SER A 31 -47.95 -0.76 12.21
N ALA A 32 -47.22 0.21 12.77
CA ALA A 32 -46.49 1.17 11.96
C ALA A 32 -45.35 0.40 11.29
N LEU A 33 -45.61 -0.13 10.09
CA LEU A 33 -44.55 -0.55 9.18
C LEU A 33 -43.67 0.69 8.93
N ALA A 34 -42.57 0.79 9.65
CA ALA A 34 -41.47 1.64 9.27
C ALA A 34 -40.91 1.05 7.97
N VAL A 35 -41.42 1.52 6.82
CA VAL A 35 -40.79 1.27 5.53
C VAL A 35 -39.48 2.04 5.56
N PHE A 36 -38.40 1.36 5.95
CA PHE A 36 -37.06 1.84 5.66
C PHE A 36 -36.91 1.79 4.14
N THR A 37 -37.12 2.92 3.48
CA THR A 37 -36.67 3.10 2.10
C THR A 37 -35.15 3.01 2.14
N ALA A 38 -34.61 1.85 1.80
CA ALA A 38 -33.19 1.72 1.51
C ALA A 38 -32.89 2.70 0.38
N ILE A 39 -32.23 3.81 0.70
CA ILE A 39 -31.69 4.70 -0.31
C ILE A 39 -30.73 3.83 -1.11
N PRO A 40 -30.94 3.62 -2.42
CA PRO A 40 -30.00 2.85 -3.21
C PRO A 40 -28.65 3.53 -3.09
N ALA A 41 -27.68 2.86 -2.48
CA ALA A 41 -26.28 3.18 -2.67
C ALA A 41 -25.99 2.83 -4.13
N TYR A 42 -26.15 3.81 -5.02
CA TYR A 42 -25.68 3.65 -6.38
C TYR A 42 -24.18 3.37 -6.28
N ALA A 43 -23.74 2.22 -6.81
CA ALA A 43 -22.34 2.05 -7.11
C ALA A 43 -21.93 3.24 -7.99
N ASP A 44 -20.75 3.80 -7.75
CA ASP A 44 -20.24 4.90 -8.57
C ASP A 44 -20.32 4.47 -10.04
N GLU A 45 -21.15 5.16 -10.83
CA GLU A 45 -21.27 4.91 -12.27
C GLU A 45 -19.99 5.34 -12.98
N PRO A 46 -19.63 4.77 -14.14
CA PRO A 46 -18.39 5.11 -14.83
C PRO A 46 -18.28 6.62 -15.12
N GLY A 47 -17.05 7.11 -15.13
CA GLY A 47 -16.74 8.46 -15.61
C GLY A 47 -17.19 8.61 -17.07
N ARG A 48 -17.30 9.85 -17.55
CA ARG A 48 -17.79 10.13 -18.91
C ARG A 48 -16.92 11.15 -19.62
N GLY A 49 -16.83 11.02 -20.94
CA GLY A 49 -16.06 11.95 -21.77
C GLY A 49 -14.60 12.01 -21.35
N LEU A 50 -14.10 13.21 -21.04
CA LEU A 50 -12.70 13.43 -20.69
C LEU A 50 -12.28 12.74 -19.38
N THR A 51 -13.17 12.59 -18.40
CA THR A 51 -12.81 11.94 -17.12
C THR A 51 -12.64 10.44 -17.29
N ALA A 52 -13.47 9.79 -18.12
CA ALA A 52 -13.35 8.35 -18.40
C ALA A 52 -11.96 7.99 -18.96
N ASN A 53 -11.53 8.71 -20.00
CA ASN A 53 -10.23 8.45 -20.64
C ASN A 53 -9.07 8.71 -19.67
N PHE A 54 -9.19 9.76 -18.86
CA PHE A 54 -8.20 10.09 -17.85
C PHE A 54 -8.11 9.01 -16.76
N GLU A 55 -9.25 8.58 -16.21
CA GLU A 55 -9.31 7.58 -15.14
C GLU A 55 -8.80 6.21 -15.58
N VAL A 56 -9.16 5.75 -16.78
CA VAL A 56 -8.64 4.50 -17.33
C VAL A 56 -7.12 4.57 -17.44
N ALA A 57 -6.58 5.60 -18.10
CA ALA A 57 -5.14 5.76 -18.26
C ALA A 57 -4.39 5.91 -16.93
N LEU A 58 -5.00 6.59 -15.96
CA LEU A 58 -4.48 6.73 -14.60
C LEU A 58 -4.39 5.37 -13.90
N MET A 59 -5.49 4.60 -13.88
CA MET A 59 -5.54 3.31 -13.19
C MET A 59 -4.57 2.31 -13.81
N GLU A 60 -4.50 2.23 -15.14
CA GLU A 60 -3.50 1.39 -15.85
C GLU A 60 -2.07 1.81 -15.49
N THR A 61 -1.79 3.11 -15.45
CA THR A 61 -0.47 3.63 -15.08
C THR A 61 -0.08 3.26 -13.65
N ILE A 62 -1.00 3.36 -12.69
CA ILE A 62 -0.72 2.99 -11.30
C ILE A 62 -0.55 1.48 -11.18
N ILE A 63 -1.37 0.67 -11.86
CA ILE A 63 -1.26 -0.79 -11.86
C ILE A 63 0.14 -1.23 -12.35
N ASP A 64 0.60 -0.71 -13.49
CA ASP A 64 1.93 -1.02 -14.02
C ASP A 64 3.05 -0.60 -13.07
N HIS A 65 2.92 0.61 -12.51
CA HIS A 65 3.89 1.18 -11.58
C HIS A 65 4.02 0.36 -10.30
N HIS A 66 2.90 -0.05 -9.71
CA HIS A 66 2.89 -0.93 -8.56
C HIS A 66 3.37 -2.33 -8.90
N PHE A 67 3.07 -2.84 -10.10
CA PHE A 67 3.55 -4.16 -10.52
C PHE A 67 5.08 -4.21 -10.58
N SER A 68 5.74 -3.15 -11.07
CA SER A 68 7.20 -3.10 -11.03
C SER A 68 7.75 -3.04 -9.61
N ALA A 69 7.07 -2.33 -8.70
CA ALA A 69 7.46 -2.27 -7.29
C ALA A 69 7.41 -3.63 -6.61
N LEU A 70 6.49 -4.52 -7.02
CA LEU A 70 6.43 -5.87 -6.47
C LEU A 70 7.76 -6.59 -6.69
N ARG A 71 8.32 -6.51 -7.90
CA ARG A 71 9.62 -7.12 -8.18
C ARG A 71 10.75 -6.47 -7.38
N MET A 72 10.75 -5.15 -7.26
CA MET A 72 11.79 -4.42 -6.51
C MET A 72 11.80 -4.81 -5.03
N THR A 73 10.62 -4.90 -4.42
CA THR A 73 10.43 -5.33 -3.03
C THR A 73 10.72 -6.82 -2.83
N GLU A 74 10.41 -7.66 -3.81
CA GLU A 74 10.79 -9.09 -3.84
C GLU A 74 12.31 -9.27 -3.83
N LEU A 75 13.06 -8.47 -4.57
CA LEU A 75 14.53 -8.51 -4.55
C LEU A 75 15.09 -8.12 -3.17
N ALA A 76 14.45 -7.16 -2.48
CA ALA A 76 14.87 -6.74 -1.16
C ALA A 76 14.54 -7.76 -0.06
N ALA A 77 13.28 -8.16 0.05
CA ALA A 77 12.80 -9.06 1.11
C ALA A 77 12.94 -10.55 0.80
N GLY A 78 13.22 -10.90 -0.46
CA GLY A 78 13.13 -12.28 -0.94
C GLY A 78 11.69 -12.73 -1.15
N THR A 79 11.53 -13.94 -1.68
CA THR A 79 10.24 -14.60 -1.87
C THR A 79 10.24 -16.02 -1.33
N ASP A 80 9.10 -16.44 -0.78
CA ASP A 80 8.91 -17.82 -0.35
C ASP A 80 8.29 -18.65 -1.49
N ALA A 81 8.99 -19.70 -1.92
CA ALA A 81 8.46 -20.63 -2.93
C ALA A 81 7.21 -21.39 -2.42
N ARG A 82 7.09 -21.55 -1.10
CA ARG A 82 5.92 -22.12 -0.43
C ARG A 82 5.69 -21.41 0.89
N ARG A 83 4.49 -20.87 1.09
CA ARG A 83 4.06 -20.31 2.38
C ARG A 83 3.39 -21.38 3.24
N ASN A 84 3.76 -21.42 4.52
CA ASN A 84 3.21 -22.37 5.49
C ASN A 84 2.18 -21.73 6.46
N GLY A 85 1.82 -20.46 6.24
CA GLY A 85 0.82 -19.73 7.03
C GLY A 85 1.32 -19.14 8.35
N ASN A 86 2.57 -19.41 8.75
CA ASN A 86 3.16 -18.87 9.97
C ASN A 86 3.85 -17.53 9.70
N LEU A 87 3.63 -16.54 10.57
CA LEU A 87 4.35 -15.27 10.52
C LEU A 87 5.78 -15.45 11.04
N SER A 88 6.75 -14.89 10.33
CA SER A 88 8.17 -14.96 10.69
C SER A 88 8.89 -13.68 10.26
N PRO A 89 9.84 -13.15 11.06
CA PRO A 89 10.68 -12.03 10.65
C PRO A 89 11.49 -12.31 9.37
N ASN A 90 11.72 -13.59 9.08
CA ASN A 90 12.47 -14.08 7.92
C ASN A 90 11.57 -14.49 6.76
N GLU A 91 10.24 -14.33 6.85
CA GLU A 91 9.35 -14.62 5.73
C GLU A 91 9.66 -13.69 4.55
N GLY A 92 9.52 -14.21 3.34
CA GLY A 92 9.60 -13.46 2.11
C GLY A 92 8.23 -12.97 1.65
N THR A 93 8.24 -12.30 0.50
CA THR A 93 7.02 -11.98 -0.25
C THR A 93 6.54 -13.19 -1.07
N SER A 94 5.41 -13.08 -1.75
CA SER A 94 5.04 -14.05 -2.80
C SER A 94 5.69 -13.61 -4.12
N PRO A 95 6.19 -14.53 -4.96
CA PRO A 95 6.69 -14.18 -6.29
C PRO A 95 5.58 -13.57 -7.15
N SER A 96 5.87 -12.47 -7.85
CA SER A 96 4.98 -11.93 -8.86
C SER A 96 4.97 -12.80 -10.13
N PRO A 97 3.83 -12.86 -10.85
CA PRO A 97 3.76 -13.54 -12.15
C PRO A 97 4.90 -13.08 -13.08
N GLY A 98 5.51 -14.03 -13.78
CA GLY A 98 6.62 -13.75 -14.70
C GLY A 98 8.00 -13.66 -14.05
N PHE A 99 8.10 -13.65 -12.72
CA PHE A 99 9.38 -13.64 -12.01
C PHE A 99 9.66 -14.94 -11.25
N PRO A 100 10.90 -15.46 -11.29
CA PRO A 100 11.27 -16.61 -10.49
C PRO A 100 11.37 -16.22 -9.01
N PRO A 101 11.18 -17.19 -8.08
CA PRO A 101 11.51 -16.98 -6.69
C PRO A 101 12.96 -16.50 -6.51
N THR A 102 13.17 -15.55 -5.61
CA THR A 102 14.47 -14.92 -5.33
C THR A 102 14.80 -14.96 -3.85
N GLN A 103 16.09 -15.03 -3.53
CA GLN A 103 16.59 -14.77 -2.19
C GLN A 103 16.58 -13.27 -1.91
N ALA A 104 16.50 -12.92 -0.62
CA ALA A 104 16.62 -11.54 -0.16
C ALA A 104 18.04 -11.02 -0.42
N LYS A 105 18.15 -9.86 -1.07
CA LYS A 105 19.43 -9.18 -1.31
C LYS A 105 19.72 -8.11 -0.26
N ALA A 106 18.70 -7.59 0.41
CA ALA A 106 18.88 -6.61 1.47
C ALA A 106 19.50 -7.24 2.71
N THR A 107 20.32 -6.49 3.44
CA THR A 107 20.86 -6.92 4.74
C THR A 107 20.32 -6.15 5.93
N ILE A 108 19.82 -4.93 5.71
CA ILE A 108 19.16 -4.14 6.76
C ILE A 108 17.74 -4.70 7.01
N ASP A 109 17.44 -5.07 8.25
CA ASP A 109 16.15 -5.68 8.61
C ASP A 109 14.96 -4.72 8.42
N GLU A 110 15.17 -3.43 8.64
CA GLU A 110 14.18 -2.38 8.38
C GLU A 110 13.81 -2.34 6.89
N ILE A 111 14.78 -2.44 5.97
CA ILE A 111 14.53 -2.52 4.52
C ILE A 111 13.68 -3.74 4.17
N LYS A 112 14.00 -4.92 4.71
CA LYS A 112 13.22 -6.14 4.45
C LYS A 112 11.79 -6.01 4.97
N SER A 113 11.62 -5.47 6.17
CA SER A 113 10.32 -5.26 6.79
C SER A 113 9.45 -4.33 5.95
N ASN A 114 9.99 -3.19 5.55
CA ASN A 114 9.28 -2.19 4.76
C ASN A 114 8.96 -2.72 3.37
N ALA A 115 9.90 -3.43 2.73
CA ALA A 115 9.67 -4.07 1.43
C ALA A 115 8.50 -5.07 1.47
N ARG A 116 8.34 -5.86 2.54
CA ARG A 116 7.19 -6.77 2.69
C ARG A 116 5.87 -6.03 2.86
N MET A 117 5.88 -4.96 3.64
CA MET A 117 4.70 -4.11 3.86
C MET A 117 4.28 -3.47 2.54
N GLU A 118 5.22 -2.83 1.84
CA GLU A 118 5.00 -2.20 0.53
C GLU A 118 4.49 -3.21 -0.51
N ASN A 119 5.12 -4.39 -0.60
CA ASN A 119 4.68 -5.44 -1.53
C ASN A 119 3.22 -5.84 -1.29
N ARG A 120 2.81 -5.98 -0.02
CA ARG A 120 1.43 -6.33 0.34
C ARG A 120 0.46 -5.21 -0.03
N THR A 121 0.76 -3.98 0.39
CA THR A 121 -0.08 -2.80 0.14
C THR A 121 -0.26 -2.56 -1.36
N GLN A 122 0.81 -2.66 -2.14
CA GLN A 122 0.76 -2.43 -3.58
C GLN A 122 0.03 -3.55 -4.33
N ARG A 123 0.08 -4.81 -3.86
CA ARG A 123 -0.79 -5.89 -4.37
C ARG A 123 -2.27 -5.59 -4.12
N GLU A 124 -2.61 -5.11 -2.93
CA GLU A 124 -4.00 -4.75 -2.60
C GLU A 124 -4.50 -3.59 -3.47
N GLN A 125 -3.65 -2.59 -3.73
CA GLN A 125 -3.96 -1.46 -4.61
C GLN A 125 -4.15 -1.90 -6.07
N ILE A 126 -3.31 -2.80 -6.59
CA ILE A 126 -3.50 -3.40 -7.92
C ILE A 126 -4.87 -4.06 -8.02
N ILE A 127 -5.25 -4.89 -7.04
CA ILE A 127 -6.54 -5.59 -7.02
C ILE A 127 -7.71 -4.59 -7.00
N GLN A 128 -7.61 -3.53 -6.19
CA GLN A 128 -8.64 -2.50 -6.12
C GLN A 128 -8.81 -1.78 -7.47
N LEU A 129 -7.71 -1.33 -8.08
CA LEU A 129 -7.74 -0.61 -9.37
C LEU A 129 -8.22 -1.51 -10.52
N GLN A 130 -7.83 -2.79 -10.54
CA GLN A 130 -8.36 -3.77 -11.50
C GLN A 130 -9.87 -3.99 -11.31
N SER A 131 -10.36 -3.97 -10.07
CA SER A 131 -11.80 -4.03 -9.81
C SER A 131 -12.50 -2.81 -10.38
N LEU A 132 -11.99 -1.60 -10.12
CA LEU A 132 -12.57 -0.36 -10.65
C LEU A 132 -12.59 -0.35 -12.18
N LEU A 133 -11.50 -0.75 -12.84
CA LEU A 133 -11.45 -0.86 -14.31
C LEU A 133 -12.49 -1.84 -14.87
N ARG A 134 -12.65 -3.00 -14.22
CA ARG A 134 -13.63 -4.00 -14.66
C ARG A 134 -15.07 -3.54 -14.39
N ASP A 135 -15.33 -3.07 -13.18
CA ASP A 135 -16.68 -2.79 -12.70
C ASP A 135 -17.24 -1.50 -13.31
N TRP A 136 -16.39 -0.48 -13.55
CA TRP A 136 -16.80 0.76 -14.20
C TRP A 136 -16.64 0.70 -15.73
N TYR A 137 -15.54 0.16 -16.23
CA TYR A 137 -15.22 0.30 -17.66
C TYR A 137 -15.32 -1.00 -18.45
N GLY A 138 -15.62 -2.13 -17.80
CA GLY A 138 -15.60 -3.45 -18.45
C GLY A 138 -14.20 -3.89 -18.87
N ILE A 139 -13.14 -3.24 -18.36
CA ILE A 139 -11.75 -3.48 -18.76
C ILE A 139 -11.10 -4.50 -17.82
N ASN A 140 -10.67 -5.63 -18.38
CA ASN A 140 -9.88 -6.64 -17.67
C ASN A 140 -8.39 -6.41 -17.90
N TYR A 141 -7.83 -5.39 -17.25
CA TYR A 141 -6.43 -5.00 -17.46
C TYR A 141 -5.45 -5.96 -16.78
N GLN A 142 -4.41 -6.37 -17.52
CA GLN A 142 -3.28 -7.13 -16.98
C GLN A 142 -2.08 -6.19 -16.84
N PRO A 143 -1.39 -6.18 -15.68
CA PRO A 143 -0.23 -5.32 -15.48
C PRO A 143 0.85 -5.57 -16.51
N GLN A 144 1.52 -4.51 -16.92
CA GLN A 144 2.63 -4.54 -17.87
C GLN A 144 3.87 -3.89 -17.25
N LEU A 145 5.05 -4.36 -17.68
CA LEU A 145 6.31 -3.69 -17.38
C LEU A 145 6.65 -2.74 -18.53
N ARG A 146 6.88 -1.48 -18.19
CA ARG A 146 7.31 -0.43 -19.12
C ARG A 146 8.84 -0.36 -19.13
N PRO A 147 9.47 0.12 -20.21
CA PRO A 147 10.94 0.13 -20.33
C PRO A 147 11.68 0.82 -19.17
N GLN A 148 11.13 1.93 -18.64
CA GLN A 148 11.71 2.62 -17.49
C GLN A 148 11.66 1.78 -16.20
N GLN A 149 10.59 1.01 -16.02
CA GLN A 149 10.41 0.11 -14.88
C GLN A 149 11.35 -1.09 -14.98
N GLU A 150 11.51 -1.66 -16.17
CA GLU A 150 12.48 -2.71 -16.46
C GLU A 150 13.91 -2.24 -16.17
N ALA A 151 14.26 -1.01 -16.56
CA ALA A 151 15.57 -0.43 -16.27
C ALA A 151 15.81 -0.29 -14.75
N ALA A 152 14.81 0.20 -14.01
CA ALA A 152 14.91 0.34 -12.55
C ALA A 152 15.04 -1.02 -11.83
N ILE A 153 14.27 -2.03 -12.28
CA ILE A 153 14.42 -3.42 -11.81
C ILE A 153 15.82 -3.94 -12.15
N GLY A 154 16.30 -3.70 -13.37
CA GLY A 154 17.62 -4.11 -13.82
C GLY A 154 18.75 -3.59 -12.95
N ILE A 155 18.69 -2.34 -12.50
CA ILE A 155 19.68 -1.79 -11.54
C ILE A 155 19.72 -2.63 -10.26
N LEU A 156 18.56 -2.96 -9.70
CA LEU A 156 18.46 -3.75 -8.47
C LEU A 156 18.84 -5.21 -8.68
N GLU A 157 18.56 -5.80 -9.84
CA GLU A 157 18.95 -7.17 -10.17
C GLU A 157 20.48 -7.30 -10.26
N HIS A 158 21.17 -6.31 -10.81
CA HIS A 158 22.63 -6.31 -10.97
C HIS A 158 23.40 -5.87 -9.71
N ALA A 159 22.76 -5.16 -8.76
CA ALA A 159 23.41 -4.74 -7.53
C ALA A 159 23.84 -5.95 -6.66
N GLN A 160 25.04 -5.92 -6.08
CA GLN A 160 25.51 -7.03 -5.24
C GLN A 160 24.75 -7.09 -3.91
N PRO A 161 24.32 -8.28 -3.43
CA PRO A 161 23.66 -8.41 -2.12
C PRO A 161 24.45 -7.76 -0.98
N GLY A 162 23.74 -7.27 0.03
CA GLY A 162 24.31 -6.55 1.17
C GLY A 162 24.34 -5.04 0.97
N LYS A 163 25.37 -4.37 1.52
CA LYS A 163 25.48 -2.90 1.58
C LYS A 163 25.27 -2.21 0.23
N ALA A 164 25.78 -2.78 -0.86
CA ALA A 164 25.63 -2.21 -2.21
C ALA A 164 24.16 -2.27 -2.69
N PHE A 165 23.48 -3.41 -2.50
CA PHE A 165 22.06 -3.53 -2.78
C PHE A 165 21.22 -2.64 -1.87
N ASP A 166 21.50 -2.59 -0.57
CA ASP A 166 20.75 -1.78 0.39
C ASP A 166 20.73 -0.30 -0.03
N ARG A 167 21.89 0.26 -0.41
CA ARG A 167 21.97 1.63 -0.92
C ARG A 167 21.19 1.80 -2.23
N ALA A 168 21.44 0.92 -3.21
CA ALA A 168 20.79 1.01 -4.51
C ALA A 168 19.27 0.91 -4.40
N TYR A 169 18.77 0.03 -3.52
CA TYR A 169 17.35 -0.12 -3.23
C TYR A 169 16.75 1.18 -2.69
N LEU A 170 17.37 1.79 -1.68
CA LEU A 170 16.84 3.03 -1.10
C LEU A 170 16.84 4.19 -2.11
N GLU A 171 17.89 4.33 -2.92
CA GLU A 171 17.94 5.37 -3.98
C GLU A 171 16.86 5.10 -5.05
N VAL A 172 16.90 3.94 -5.68
CA VAL A 172 16.04 3.60 -6.81
C VAL A 172 14.57 3.53 -6.40
N PHE A 173 14.25 2.92 -5.26
CA PHE A 173 12.86 2.75 -4.83
C PHE A 173 12.26 4.08 -4.34
N SER A 174 13.05 4.94 -3.68
CA SER A 174 12.61 6.31 -3.35
C SER A 174 12.28 7.13 -4.60
N HIS A 175 13.09 7.02 -5.67
CA HIS A 175 12.78 7.63 -6.96
C HIS A 175 11.51 7.04 -7.59
N HIS A 176 11.35 5.71 -7.55
CA HIS A 176 10.15 5.03 -8.05
C HIS A 176 8.88 5.54 -7.36
N HIS A 177 8.88 5.67 -6.02
CA HIS A 177 7.75 6.24 -5.29
C HIS A 177 7.43 7.68 -5.72
N TYR A 178 8.45 8.53 -5.91
CA TYR A 178 8.29 9.92 -6.35
C TYR A 178 7.58 10.05 -7.71
N GLN A 179 7.85 9.12 -8.64
CA GLN A 179 7.24 9.15 -9.99
C GLN A 179 5.71 9.09 -9.96
N LEU A 180 5.11 8.54 -8.89
CA LEU A 180 3.66 8.44 -8.75
C LEU A 180 3.00 9.73 -8.24
N PHE A 181 3.75 10.71 -7.73
CA PHE A 181 3.18 11.94 -7.16
C PHE A 181 2.38 12.75 -8.19
N LYS A 182 2.89 12.90 -9.42
CA LYS A 182 2.18 13.64 -10.47
C LYS A 182 0.86 12.94 -10.85
N PRO A 183 0.82 11.63 -11.17
CA PRO A 183 -0.43 10.90 -11.39
C PRO A 183 -1.43 11.03 -10.24
N LEU A 184 -0.98 10.88 -8.99
CA LEU A 184 -1.85 10.94 -7.81
C LEU A 184 -2.42 12.34 -7.56
N ASN A 185 -1.63 13.40 -7.77
CA ASN A 185 -2.11 14.78 -7.72
C ASN A 185 -3.15 15.05 -8.81
N GLY A 186 -2.92 14.52 -10.02
CA GLY A 186 -3.89 14.56 -11.10
C GLY A 186 -5.19 13.84 -10.73
N CYS A 187 -5.09 12.68 -10.09
CA CYS A 187 -6.27 11.91 -9.64
C CYS A 187 -7.15 12.72 -8.68
N MET A 188 -6.56 13.38 -7.68
CA MET A 188 -7.32 14.15 -6.69
C MET A 188 -8.07 15.36 -7.28
N THR A 189 -7.75 15.77 -8.51
CA THR A 189 -8.30 16.99 -9.13
C THR A 189 -8.97 16.77 -10.48
N GLY A 190 -8.70 15.66 -11.16
CA GLY A 190 -9.05 15.43 -12.57
C GLY A 190 -10.05 14.31 -12.85
N VAL A 191 -10.37 13.45 -11.87
CA VAL A 191 -11.38 12.38 -12.03
C VAL A 191 -12.81 12.92 -11.85
N ASP A 192 -13.82 12.13 -12.21
CA ASP A 192 -15.22 12.48 -11.94
C ASP A 192 -15.43 12.68 -10.42
N ARG A 193 -16.00 13.82 -10.05
CA ARG A 193 -16.19 14.21 -8.65
C ARG A 193 -17.08 13.25 -7.86
N ARG A 194 -17.85 12.41 -8.54
CA ARG A 194 -18.70 11.38 -7.92
C ARG A 194 -17.90 10.14 -7.54
N HIS A 195 -16.72 9.90 -8.10
CA HIS A 195 -15.85 8.76 -7.81
C HIS A 195 -15.08 8.92 -6.50
N GLY A 196 -15.82 9.05 -5.40
CA GLY A 196 -15.24 9.25 -4.09
C GLY A 196 -14.30 8.11 -3.68
N GLN A 197 -14.57 6.89 -4.16
CA GLN A 197 -13.68 5.75 -3.90
C GLN A 197 -12.29 5.94 -4.54
N LEU A 198 -12.23 6.30 -5.82
CA LEU A 198 -10.96 6.49 -6.52
C LEU A 198 -10.18 7.67 -5.94
N ILE A 199 -10.85 8.78 -5.64
CA ILE A 199 -10.22 9.96 -5.02
C ILE A 199 -9.58 9.59 -3.67
N ARG A 200 -10.31 8.84 -2.82
CA ARG A 200 -9.78 8.38 -1.52
C ARG A 200 -8.58 7.45 -1.68
N LEU A 201 -8.65 6.50 -2.61
CA LEU A 201 -7.56 5.57 -2.90
C LEU A 201 -6.29 6.34 -3.34
N CYS A 202 -6.45 7.32 -4.24
CA CYS A 202 -5.33 8.16 -4.68
C CYS A 202 -4.73 9.01 -3.54
N ASN A 203 -5.56 9.57 -2.67
CA ASN A 203 -5.07 10.32 -1.52
C ASN A 203 -4.31 9.43 -0.52
N GLN A 204 -4.82 8.22 -0.25
CA GLN A 204 -4.14 7.24 0.60
C GLN A 204 -2.79 6.80 0.02
N MET A 205 -2.75 6.51 -1.29
CA MET A 205 -1.49 6.22 -2.00
C MET A 205 -0.53 7.40 -1.85
N TRP A 206 -0.96 8.63 -2.08
CA TRP A 206 -0.09 9.80 -1.98
C TRP A 206 0.58 9.94 -0.61
N HIS A 207 -0.19 9.76 0.47
CA HIS A 207 0.35 9.78 1.83
C HIS A 207 1.32 8.63 2.09
N ALA A 208 0.99 7.40 1.68
CA ALA A 208 1.86 6.24 1.84
C ALA A 208 3.18 6.41 1.07
N GLN A 209 3.12 6.80 -0.21
CA GLN A 209 4.30 7.04 -1.04
C GLN A 209 5.19 8.14 -0.43
N THR A 210 4.60 9.20 0.12
CA THR A 210 5.35 10.29 0.78
C THR A 210 6.06 9.80 2.03
N SER A 211 5.38 9.01 2.87
CA SER A 211 5.98 8.43 4.08
C SER A 211 7.13 7.47 3.72
N ALA A 212 6.95 6.63 2.71
CA ALA A 212 7.97 5.69 2.25
C ALA A 212 9.22 6.41 1.73
N VAL A 213 9.04 7.49 0.95
CA VAL A 213 10.15 8.34 0.48
C VAL A 213 10.94 8.92 1.64
N ASP A 214 10.26 9.44 2.67
CA ASP A 214 10.93 10.01 3.83
C ASP A 214 11.70 8.95 4.62
N GLU A 215 11.08 7.80 4.87
CA GLU A 215 11.71 6.68 5.57
C GLU A 215 12.98 6.18 4.85
N MET A 216 12.93 6.04 3.52
CA MET A 216 14.10 5.65 2.74
C MET A 216 15.22 6.71 2.79
N ARG A 217 14.88 8.00 2.82
CA ARG A 217 15.85 9.08 2.98
C ARG A 217 16.50 9.05 4.36
N GLN A 218 15.72 8.80 5.41
CA GLN A 218 16.27 8.62 6.75
C GLN A 218 17.19 7.39 6.81
N LEU A 219 16.82 6.28 6.16
CA LEU A 219 17.67 5.08 6.07
C LEU A 219 18.97 5.34 5.31
N LEU A 220 18.94 6.15 4.25
CA LEU A 220 20.13 6.61 3.52
C LEU A 220 21.06 7.43 4.40
N GLU A 221 20.52 8.38 5.16
CA GLU A 221 21.30 9.18 6.10
C GLU A 221 21.93 8.31 7.19
N ARG A 222 21.12 7.49 7.87
CA ARG A 222 21.57 6.68 9.02
C ARG A 222 22.62 5.63 8.66
N ASN A 223 22.47 4.96 7.52
CA ASN A 223 23.31 3.80 7.17
C ASN A 223 24.43 4.14 6.18
N PHE A 224 24.31 5.25 5.44
CA PHE A 224 25.26 5.62 4.38
C PHE A 224 25.77 7.06 4.48
N GLY A 225 25.26 7.87 5.40
CA GLY A 225 25.64 9.28 5.56
C GLY A 225 25.11 10.21 4.46
N ILE A 226 24.10 9.78 3.70
CA ILE A 226 23.54 10.53 2.57
C ILE A 226 22.25 11.24 3.00
N GLY A 227 22.38 12.42 3.60
CA GLY A 227 21.24 13.22 4.12
C GLY A 227 20.58 14.15 3.09
N ASP A 228 21.25 14.42 1.96
CA ASP A 228 20.80 15.37 0.95
C ASP A 228 20.10 14.70 -0.26
N TYR A 229 19.90 13.38 -0.22
CA TYR A 229 19.28 12.63 -1.31
C TYR A 229 17.92 13.24 -1.73
N GLN A 230 17.82 13.57 -3.02
CA GLN A 230 16.61 14.08 -3.66
C GLN A 230 16.05 13.03 -4.64
N PRO A 231 14.86 12.46 -4.37
CA PRO A 231 14.29 11.39 -5.20
C PRO A 231 13.79 11.87 -6.57
N PHE A 232 13.81 13.17 -6.84
CA PHE A 232 13.39 13.78 -8.09
C PHE A 232 14.57 14.13 -9.02
N SER A 233 15.81 13.88 -8.59
CA SER A 233 16.97 14.18 -9.41
C SER A 233 17.18 13.10 -10.45
N ASP A 234 17.10 13.45 -11.73
CA ASP A 234 17.44 12.53 -12.84
C ASP A 234 18.94 12.17 -12.86
N THR A 235 19.76 12.82 -12.02
CA THR A 235 21.23 12.72 -12.05
C THR A 235 21.87 11.60 -11.25
N SER A 236 21.14 10.71 -10.55
CA SER A 236 21.73 9.47 -10.01
C SER A 236 20.70 8.49 -9.49
N PRO A 237 20.77 7.24 -9.97
CA PRO A 237 21.16 6.16 -9.08
C PRO A 237 22.62 5.81 -9.39
N LEU A 238 23.42 5.56 -8.35
CA LEU A 238 24.82 5.10 -8.43
C LEU A 238 25.89 6.17 -8.74
N GLN A 239 26.18 7.06 -7.78
CA GLN A 239 27.58 7.51 -7.66
C GLN A 239 28.39 6.40 -6.97
N PRO A 240 29.50 5.90 -7.57
CA PRO A 240 30.43 5.02 -6.86
C PRO A 240 30.96 5.73 -5.61
N GLU A 241 31.23 4.98 -4.53
CA GLU A 241 31.89 5.53 -3.33
C GLU A 241 33.16 6.30 -3.76
N GLY A 242 33.15 7.63 -3.62
CA GLY A 242 34.27 8.49 -4.00
C GLY A 242 33.93 9.93 -4.42
N GLY A 243 32.67 10.25 -4.71
CA GLY A 243 32.27 11.60 -5.11
C GLY A 243 32.02 12.53 -3.92
N SER A 244 33.06 13.20 -3.40
CA SER A 244 32.87 14.35 -2.53
C SER A 244 32.32 15.51 -3.35
N LEU A 245 31.03 15.82 -3.21
CA LEU A 245 30.52 17.16 -3.54
C LEU A 245 30.37 17.95 -2.25
N ARG A 246 31.53 18.39 -1.77
CA ARG A 246 31.64 19.51 -0.83
C ARG A 246 30.88 20.70 -1.45
N GLY A 247 29.88 21.18 -0.73
CA GLY A 247 28.96 22.23 -1.17
C GLY A 247 29.65 23.41 -1.84
N GLN A 248 29.09 23.84 -2.96
CA GLN A 248 29.37 25.15 -3.52
C GLN A 248 28.14 26.02 -3.30
N HIS A 249 28.13 26.68 -2.14
CA HIS A 249 27.53 27.99 -2.04
C HIS A 249 28.46 28.97 -2.75
N SER A 250 27.96 29.62 -3.80
CA SER A 250 28.46 30.87 -4.39
C SER A 250 27.22 31.46 -5.08
N GLY A 251 26.60 32.55 -4.62
CA GLY A 251 27.22 33.84 -4.36
C GLY A 251 27.14 34.64 -5.66
N GLY A 252 26.03 35.38 -5.85
CA GLY A 252 25.74 36.22 -7.01
C GLY A 252 24.27 36.62 -7.06
#